data_AF-A0A1D2WPB3-F1
#
_entry.id   AF-A0A1D2WPB3-F1
#
_cell.length_a   1.000
_cell.length_b   1.000
_cell.length_c   1.000
_cell.angle_alpha   90.00
_cell.angle_beta   90.00
_cell.angle_gamma   90.00
#
_symmetry.space_group_name_H-M   'P 1'
#
loop_
_entity.id
_entity.type
_entity.pdbx_description
1 polymer ?
#
loop_
_entity_poly.entity_id
_entity_poly.type
_entity_poly.pdbx_seq_one_letter_code
_entity_poly.pdbx_strand_id
1 'polypeptide(L)'
;MAKVCAHCGAKIIKKNPLIALGFSFVFPGLGQLYNNQNHKGFILIIANIISFILCFIFIGIILVILIWIYAMYDAATSAIAINKGEILEDKLF
;
A
#
# COMPACT_ATOMS: atom_id res chain seq x y z
N MET A 1 -2.75 23.49 -4.08
CA MET A 1 -3.72 23.70 -2.98
C MET A 1 -3.78 22.43 -2.15
N ALA A 2 -3.19 22.44 -0.95
CA ALA A 2 -3.34 21.33 0.00
C ALA A 2 -4.66 21.54 0.74
N LYS A 3 -5.53 20.53 0.76
CA LYS A 3 -6.76 20.59 1.56
C LYS A 3 -6.36 20.33 3.01
N VAL A 4 -6.85 21.15 3.95
CA VAL A 4 -6.70 20.87 5.38
C VAL A 4 -7.83 19.92 5.76
N CYS A 5 -7.51 18.77 6.35
CA CYS A 5 -8.53 17.82 6.79
C CYS A 5 -9.33 18.44 7.94
N ALA A 6 -10.65 18.60 7.78
CA ALA A 6 -11.51 19.32 8.72
C ALA A 6 -11.51 18.73 10.14
N HIS A 7 -11.19 17.44 10.27
CA HIS A 7 -11.21 16.72 11.54
C HIS A 7 -9.89 16.79 12.33
N CYS A 8 -8.74 16.88 11.66
CA CYS A 8 -7.43 16.83 12.32
C CYS A 8 -6.52 18.03 12.04
N GLY A 9 -6.94 18.97 11.18
CA GLY A 9 -6.12 20.12 10.80
C GLY A 9 -4.86 19.76 9.99
N ALA A 10 -4.68 18.49 9.64
CA ALA A 10 -3.50 18.06 8.89
C ALA A 10 -3.59 18.46 7.42
N LYS A 11 -2.46 18.91 6.88
CA LYS A 11 -2.29 19.26 5.47
C LYS A 11 -2.33 17.98 4.62
N ILE A 12 -3.38 17.81 3.82
CA ILE A 12 -3.50 16.70 2.88
C ILE A 12 -2.62 17.02 1.66
N ILE A 13 -1.52 16.27 1.54
CA ILE A 13 -0.66 16.28 0.36
C ILE A 13 -1.24 15.29 -0.64
N LYS A 14 -1.67 15.79 -1.79
CA LYS A 14 -2.18 14.92 -2.85
C LYS A 14 -1.10 13.93 -3.29
N LYS A 15 -1.48 12.67 -3.41
CA LYS A 15 -0.63 11.55 -3.84
C LYS A 15 -0.98 11.18 -5.28
N ASN A 16 -0.01 10.79 -6.09
CA ASN A 16 -0.31 10.31 -7.44
C ASN A 16 -0.57 8.80 -7.40
N PRO A 17 -1.79 8.31 -7.73
CA PRO A 17 -2.11 6.89 -7.70
C PRO A 17 -1.25 6.05 -8.66
N LEU A 18 -0.83 6.61 -9.80
CA LEU A 18 0.05 5.90 -10.73
C LEU A 18 1.43 5.67 -10.13
N ILE A 19 1.95 6.64 -9.37
CA ILE A 19 3.25 6.51 -8.69
C ILE A 19 3.14 5.49 -7.56
N ALA A 20 2.05 5.53 -6.78
CA ALA A 20 1.80 4.55 -5.73
C ALA A 20 1.69 3.12 -6.29
N LEU A 21 0.96 2.94 -7.39
CA LEU A 21 0.83 1.67 -8.09
C LEU A 21 2.17 1.20 -8.65
N GLY A 22 2.93 2.10 -9.30
CA GLY A 22 4.27 1.79 -9.82
C GLY A 22 5.23 1.34 -8.72
N PHE A 23 5.19 1.97 -7.55
CA PHE A 23 5.98 1.53 -6.40
C PHE A 23 5.56 0.14 -5.91
N SER A 24 4.26 -0.14 -5.75
CA SER A 24 3.79 -1.48 -5.37
C SER A 24 4.06 -2.55 -6.44
N PHE A 25 4.09 -2.16 -7.72
CA PHE A 25 4.46 -3.04 -8.82
C PHE A 25 5.94 -3.47 -8.72
N VAL A 26 6.84 -2.54 -8.41
CA VAL A 26 8.27 -2.87 -8.20
C VAL A 26 8.44 -3.78 -6.97
N PHE A 27 7.76 -3.46 -5.86
CA PHE A 27 7.78 -4.29 -4.68
C PHE A 27 6.55 -4.06 -3.79
N PRO A 28 5.81 -5.12 -3.39
CA PRO A 28 4.69 -5.01 -2.45
C PRO A 28 5.06 -4.24 -1.18
N GLY A 29 4.24 -3.24 -0.82
CA GLY A 29 4.44 -2.42 0.37
C GLY A 29 5.13 -1.08 0.13
N LEU A 30 5.83 -0.87 -1.00
CA LEU A 30 6.43 0.43 -1.31
C LEU A 30 5.38 1.51 -1.61
N GLY A 31 4.27 1.15 -2.27
CA GLY A 31 3.17 2.09 -2.52
C GLY A 31 2.49 2.54 -1.23
N GLN A 32 2.36 1.64 -0.25
CA GLN A 32 1.83 1.94 1.08
C GLN A 32 2.77 2.87 1.86
N LEU A 33 4.09 2.64 1.79
CA LEU A 33 5.09 3.57 2.35
C LEU A 33 5.01 4.96 1.69
N TYR A 34 4.83 5.04 0.37
CA TYR A 34 4.62 6.30 -0.33
C TYR A 34 3.35 7.04 0.14
N ASN A 35 2.30 6.28 0.45
CA ASN A 35 1.04 6.78 1.01
C ASN A 35 1.13 7.12 2.50
N ASN A 36 2.30 6.98 3.13
CA ASN A 36 2.52 7.20 4.57
C ASN A 36 1.75 6.21 5.46
N GLN A 37 1.41 5.03 4.92
CA GLN A 37 0.81 3.88 5.61
C GLN A 37 1.94 2.90 5.98
N ASN A 38 2.71 3.28 6.99
CA ASN A 38 3.95 2.58 7.35
C ASN A 38 3.69 1.17 7.87
N HIS A 39 2.66 0.99 8.68
CA HIS A 39 2.34 -0.30 9.27
C HIS A 39 1.90 -1.30 8.19
N LYS A 40 0.94 -0.92 7.32
CA LYS A 40 0.54 -1.73 6.17
C LYS A 40 1.70 -2.03 5.23
N GLY A 41 2.53 -1.03 4.94
CA GLY A 41 3.70 -1.18 4.07
C GLY A 41 4.68 -2.22 4.60
N PHE A 42 5.03 -2.14 5.89
CA PHE A 42 5.91 -3.13 6.52
C PHE A 42 5.32 -4.53 6.53
N ILE A 43 4.03 -4.68 6.85
CA ILE A 43 3.38 -5.99 6.86
C ILE A 43 3.40 -6.61 5.46
N LEU A 44 3.09 -5.83 4.41
CA LEU A 44 3.12 -6.34 3.04
C LEU A 44 4.53 -6.72 2.58
N ILE A 45 5.56 -5.96 2.97
CA ILE A 45 6.96 -6.32 2.70
C ILE A 45 7.31 -7.66 3.37
N ILE A 46 6.98 -7.81 4.65
CA ILE A 46 7.26 -9.04 5.41
C ILE A 46 6.48 -10.22 4.83
N ALA A 47 5.19 -10.03 4.53
CA ALA A 47 4.33 -11.06 3.93
C ALA A 47 4.85 -11.50 2.55
N ASN A 48 5.38 -10.56 1.76
CA ASN A 48 6.00 -10.87 0.48
C ASN A 48 7.30 -11.68 0.64
N ILE A 49 8.16 -11.32 1.60
CA ILE A 49 9.39 -12.08 1.90
C ILE A 49 9.05 -13.50 2.36
N ILE A 50 8.10 -13.65 3.29
CA ILE A 50 7.64 -14.96 3.76
C ILE A 50 7.09 -15.78 2.59
N SER A 51 6.26 -15.18 1.75
CA SER A 51 5.68 -15.86 0.57
C SER A 51 6.75 -16.30 -0.42
N PHE A 52 7.82 -15.53 -0.57
CA PHE A 52 8.98 -15.89 -1.40
C PHE A 52 9.74 -17.10 -0.83
N ILE A 53 9.87 -17.22 0.49
CA ILE A 53 10.44 -18.41 1.14
C ILE A 53 9.51 -19.62 0.94
N LEU A 54 8.19 -19.43 0.96
CA LEU A 54 7.22 -20.51 0.70
C LEU A 54 7.21 -20.97 -0.77
N CYS A 55 7.79 -20.21 -1.72
CA CYS A 55 7.92 -20.64 -3.11
C CYS A 55 8.77 -21.91 -3.26
N PHE A 56 9.69 -22.20 -2.32
CA PHE A 56 10.48 -23.43 -2.33
C PHE A 56 9.63 -24.70 -2.22
N ILE A 57 8.37 -24.59 -1.78
CA ILE A 57 7.40 -25.70 -1.63
C ILE A 57 6.35 -25.65 -2.77
N PHE A 58 6.57 -24.88 -3.85
CA PHE A 58 5.66 -24.61 -4.97
C PHE A 58 4.30 -23.96 -4.62
N ILE A 59 3.91 -23.94 -3.35
CA ILE A 59 2.70 -23.26 -2.83
C ILE A 59 2.86 -21.74 -2.77
N GLY A 60 4.08 -21.23 -2.58
CA GLY A 60 4.31 -19.79 -2.46
C GLY A 60 4.04 -18.99 -3.73
N ILE A 61 4.06 -19.61 -4.92
CA ILE A 61 3.92 -18.89 -6.20
C ILE A 61 2.54 -18.23 -6.31
N ILE A 62 1.48 -18.96 -5.96
CA ILE A 62 0.11 -18.42 -5.99
C ILE A 62 -0.04 -17.30 -4.95
N LEU A 63 0.52 -17.49 -3.75
CA LEU A 63 0.50 -16.51 -2.66
C LEU A 63 1.21 -15.20 -3.05
N VAL A 64 2.39 -15.28 -3.65
CA VAL A 64 3.13 -14.11 -4.13
C VAL A 64 2.31 -13.32 -5.15
N ILE A 65 1.68 -14.00 -6.12
CA ILE A 65 0.85 -13.32 -7.13
C ILE A 65 -0.35 -12.62 -6.49
N LEU A 66 -1.04 -13.29 -5.56
CA LEU A 66 -2.20 -12.71 -4.87
C LEU A 66 -1.81 -11.50 -4.02
N ILE A 67 -0.73 -11.59 -3.24
CA ILE A 67 -0.22 -10.49 -2.41
C ILE A 67 0.23 -9.32 -3.29
N TRP A 68 0.89 -9.60 -4.42
CA TRP A 68 1.37 -8.56 -5.33
C TRP A 68 0.23 -7.78 -5.97
N ILE A 69 -0.80 -8.46 -6.49
CA ILE A 69 -1.99 -7.82 -7.05
C ILE A 69 -2.73 -7.02 -5.98
N TYR A 70 -2.89 -7.60 -4.79
CA TYR A 70 -3.52 -6.92 -3.66
C TYR A 70 -2.76 -5.63 -3.28
N ALA A 71 -1.42 -5.70 -3.17
CA ALA A 71 -0.60 -4.56 -2.80
C ALA A 71 -0.65 -3.42 -3.83
N MET A 72 -0.77 -3.74 -5.12
CA MET A 72 -0.99 -2.75 -6.18
C MET A 72 -2.36 -2.08 -6.05
N TYR A 73 -3.42 -2.88 -5.89
CA TYR A 73 -4.78 -2.39 -5.74
C TYR A 73 -4.94 -1.50 -4.50
N ASP A 74 -4.45 -1.95 -3.35
CA ASP A 74 -4.52 -1.22 -2.09
C ASP A 74 -3.71 0.11 -2.14
N ALA A 75 -2.53 0.12 -2.77
CA ALA A 75 -1.74 1.35 -2.90
C ALA A 75 -2.41 2.40 -3.80
N ALA A 76 -2.99 1.97 -4.93
CA ALA A 76 -3.68 2.86 -5.85
C ALA A 76 -4.96 3.44 -5.23
N THR A 77 -5.78 2.58 -4.62
CA THR A 77 -7.02 3.00 -3.97
C THR A 77 -6.76 3.89 -2.76
N SER A 78 -5.77 3.55 -1.93
CA SER A 78 -5.34 4.39 -0.81
C SER A 78 -4.87 5.78 -1.27
N ALA A 79 -4.11 5.87 -2.37
CA ALA A 79 -3.71 7.18 -2.92
C ALA A 79 -4.92 8.02 -3.37
N ILE A 80 -5.94 7.39 -3.96
CA ILE A 80 -7.19 8.05 -4.35
C ILE A 80 -7.98 8.51 -3.13
N ALA A 81 -8.09 7.66 -2.10
CA ALA A 81 -8.78 7.97 -0.85
C ALA A 81 -8.12 9.15 -0.11
N ILE A 82 -6.79 9.18 -0.03
CA ILE A 82 -6.03 10.33 0.50
C ILE A 82 -6.34 11.60 -0.27
N ASN A 83 -6.43 11.53 -1.61
CA ASN A 83 -6.78 12.69 -2.44
C ASN A 83 -8.21 13.19 -2.22
N LYS A 84 -9.12 12.30 -1.84
CA LYS A 84 -10.51 12.64 -1.47
C LYS A 84 -10.62 13.20 -0.05
N GLY A 85 -9.59 12.99 0.78
CA GLY A 85 -9.57 13.38 2.19
C GLY A 85 -10.24 12.37 3.11
N GLU A 86 -10.30 11.11 2.68
CA GLU A 86 -10.74 9.99 3.51
C GLU A 86 -9.66 9.66 4.55
N ILE A 87 -10.09 9.27 5.75
CA ILE A 87 -9.20 8.83 6.82
C ILE A 87 -8.94 7.34 6.61
N LEU A 88 -7.71 6.99 6.27
CA LEU A 88 -7.30 5.60 6.10
C LEU A 88 -6.72 5.07 7.41
N GLU A 89 -7.29 3.99 7.93
CA GLU A 89 -6.63 3.22 8.99
C GLU A 89 -5.39 2.51 8.43
N ASP A 90 -4.26 2.71 9.10
CA ASP A 90 -3.01 2.01 8.84
C ASP A 90 -3.01 0.64 9.56
N LYS A 91 -4.05 -0.14 9.33
CA LYS A 91 -4.23 -1.50 9.85
C LYS A 91 -4.45 -2.45 8.69
N LEU A 92 -3.62 -3.48 8.59
CA LEU A 92 -3.85 -4.57 7.66
C LEU A 92 -4.76 -5.66 8.27
N PHE A 93 -4.92 -5.64 9.61
CA PHE A 93 -5.74 -6.54 10.44
C PHE A 93 -6.25 -5.80 11.68
#